data_AF-A0A7J8YCF6-F1
#
_entry.id   AF-A0A7J8YCF6-F1
#
_cell.length_a   1.000
_cell.length_b   1.000
_cell.length_c   1.000
_cell.angle_alpha   90.00
_cell.angle_beta   90.00
_cell.angle_gamma   90.00
#
_symmetry.space_group_name_H-M   'P 1'
#
loop_
_entity.id
_entity.type
_entity.pdbx_description
1 polymer ?
#
loop_
_entity_poly.entity_id
_entity_poly.type
_entity_poly.pdbx_seq_one_letter_code
_entity_poly.pdbx_strand_id
1 'polypeptide(L)' 'MPLPYSKQHHSKLVCYITKELMDTENPPQVLPNGYVYSTKALKEMAEKNNGKITCPRTGLVCNYSDLVKAYIS' A
#
# COMPACT_ATOMS: atom_id res chain seq x y z
N MET A 1 -15.05 -4.26 -39.73
CA MET A 1 -15.51 -3.55 -38.52
C MET A 1 -14.85 -4.21 -37.31
N PRO A 2 -13.73 -3.69 -36.77
CA PRO A 2 -13.07 -4.30 -35.62
C PRO A 2 -13.75 -3.88 -34.31
N LEU A 3 -14.12 -4.85 -33.48
CA LEU A 3 -14.69 -4.63 -32.14
C LEU A 3 -13.66 -3.94 -31.23
N PRO A 4 -14.10 -3.07 -30.29
CA PRO A 4 -13.19 -2.41 -29.37
C PRO A 4 -12.51 -3.44 -28.46
N TYR A 5 -11.17 -3.49 -28.52
CA TYR A 5 -10.35 -4.30 -27.63
C TYR A 5 -10.53 -3.82 -26.18
N SER A 6 -10.99 -4.70 -25.30
CA SER A 6 -11.03 -4.48 -23.85
C SER A 6 -9.61 -4.32 -23.33
N LYS A 7 -9.09 -3.09 -23.33
CA LYS A 7 -7.78 -2.76 -22.76
C LYS A 7 -7.94 -2.73 -21.25
N GLN A 8 -7.69 -3.86 -20.60
CA GLN A 8 -7.61 -3.91 -19.14
C GLN A 8 -6.33 -3.17 -18.73
N HIS A 9 -6.47 -1.88 -18.47
CA HIS A 9 -5.41 -1.09 -17.85
C HIS A 9 -5.35 -1.51 -16.38
N HIS A 10 -4.65 -2.60 -16.10
CA HIS A 10 -4.35 -3.00 -14.72
C HIS A 10 -3.47 -1.90 -14.12
N SER A 11 -4.10 -1.00 -13.36
CA SER A 11 -3.41 0.07 -12.63
C SER A 11 -2.50 -0.57 -11.60
N LYS A 12 -1.22 -0.66 -11.93
CA LYS A 12 -0.18 -1.14 -11.04
C LYS A 12 0.02 -0.13 -9.91
N LEU A 13 -0.38 -0.49 -8.70
CA LEU A 13 -0.30 0.38 -7.53
C LEU A 13 1.12 0.35 -6.98
N VAL A 14 1.78 1.51 -6.94
CA VAL A 14 3.16 1.64 -6.47
C VAL A 14 3.16 2.27 -5.08
N CYS A 15 3.90 1.67 -4.16
CA CYS A 15 4.06 2.19 -2.81
C CYS A 15 4.85 3.50 -2.81
N TYR A 16 4.35 4.54 -2.14
CA TYR A 16 5.06 5.82 -2.08
C TYR A 16 6.37 5.76 -1.26
N ILE A 17 6.45 4.88 -0.26
CA ILE A 17 7.61 4.77 0.64
C ILE A 17 8.74 3.98 -0.03
N THR A 18 8.48 2.74 -0.43
CA THR A 18 9.51 1.85 -1.00
C THR A 18 9.65 1.99 -2.52
N LYS A 19 8.70 2.66 -3.18
CA LYS A 19 8.59 2.70 -4.66
C LYS A 19 8.46 1.32 -5.30
N GLU A 20 8.13 0.29 -4.51
CA GLU A 20 7.86 -1.06 -5.00
C GLU A 20 6.42 -1.20 -5.48
N LEU A 21 6.23 -2.15 -6.40
CA LEU A 21 4.91 -2.58 -6.84
C LEU A 21 4.18 -3.37 -5.73
N MET A 22 2.90 -3.08 -5.60
CA MET A 22 1.98 -3.84 -4.75
C MET A 22 1.38 -4.97 -5.58
N ASP A 23 1.95 -6.16 -5.43
CA ASP A 23 1.49 -7.40 -6.04
C ASP A 23 0.94 -8.36 -4.96
N THR A 24 0.63 -9.60 -5.32
CA THR A 24 0.13 -10.64 -4.40
C THR A 24 1.08 -10.95 -3.24
N GLU A 25 2.39 -10.86 -3.45
CA GLU A 25 3.39 -11.03 -2.39
C GLU A 25 3.53 -9.80 -1.49
N ASN A 26 3.18 -8.60 -1.99
CA ASN A 26 3.23 -7.34 -1.26
C ASN A 26 1.86 -6.67 -1.25
N PRO A 27 0.88 -7.28 -0.56
CA PRO A 27 -0.48 -6.77 -0.61
C PRO A 27 -0.54 -5.34 -0.06
N PRO A 28 -1.43 -4.51 -0.63
CA PRO A 28 -1.69 -3.18 -0.12
C PRO A 28 -2.28 -3.25 1.29
N GLN A 29 -1.78 -2.41 2.18
CA GLN A 29 -2.30 -2.20 3.52
C GLN A 29 -2.72 -0.74 3.68
N VAL A 30 -3.89 -0.57 4.27
CA VAL A 30 -4.56 0.71 4.50
C VAL A 30 -4.29 1.13 5.92
N LEU A 31 -3.79 2.35 6.09
CA LEU A 31 -3.71 3.02 7.38
C LEU A 31 -5.09 3.56 7.77
N PRO A 32 -5.34 3.82 9.06
CA PRO A 32 -6.59 4.41 9.54
C PRO A 32 -6.88 5.83 8.99
N ASN A 33 -5.90 6.49 8.36
CA ASN A 33 -6.10 7.74 7.63
C ASN A 33 -6.66 7.56 6.20
N GLY A 34 -6.85 6.31 5.73
CA GLY A 34 -7.33 6.00 4.39
C GLY A 34 -6.24 5.89 3.31
N TYR A 35 -4.96 6.05 3.66
CA TYR A 35 -3.86 5.89 2.70
C TYR A 35 -3.36 4.44 2.64
N VAL A 36 -2.94 4.03 1.44
CA VAL A 36 -2.52 2.66 1.15
C VAL A 36 -1.01 2.59 0.88
N TYR A 37 -0.34 1.66 1.54
CA TYR A 37 1.09 1.39 1.40
C TYR A 37 1.33 -0.12 1.34
N SER A 38 2.49 -0.54 0.83
CA SER A 38 2.82 -1.96 0.75
C SER A 38 3.15 -2.53 2.13
N THR A 39 2.83 -3.81 2.33
CA THR A 39 3.16 -4.52 3.57
C THR A 39 4.65 -4.45 3.93
N LYS A 40 5.55 -4.59 2.94
CA LYS A 40 7.00 -4.41 3.13
C LYS A 40 7.36 -3.02 3.65
N ALA A 41 6.81 -1.97 3.05
CA ALA A 41 7.10 -0.60 3.45
C ALA A 41 6.70 -0.34 4.91
N LEU A 42 5.53 -0.84 5.31
CA LEU A 42 5.01 -0.70 6.66
C LEU A 42 5.83 -1.50 7.66
N LYS A 43 6.29 -2.70 7.28
CA LYS A 43 7.17 -3.53 8.10
C LYS A 43 8.53 -2.86 8.32
N GLU A 44 9.17 -2.38 7.26
CA GLU A 44 10.47 -1.70 7.35
C GLU A 44 10.37 -0.41 8.19
N MET A 45 9.26 0.32 8.05
CA MET A 45 8.98 1.51 8.85
C MET A 45 8.75 1.16 10.32
N ALA A 46 7.97 0.11 10.59
CA ALA A 46 7.74 -0.38 11.94
C ALA A 46 9.05 -0.85 12.61
N GLU A 47 9.93 -1.54 11.89
CA GLU A 47 11.24 -1.96 12.42
C GLU A 47 12.11 -0.75 12.79
N LYS A 48 12.12 0.31 11.98
CA LYS A 48 12.86 1.55 12.27
C LYS A 48 12.27 2.36 13.42
N ASN A 49 10.95 2.35 13.57
CA ASN A 49 10.21 3.17 14.54
C ASN A 49 9.63 2.36 15.70
N ASN A 50 10.23 1.20 16.02
CA ASN A 50 9.89 0.41 17.21
C ASN A 50 8.42 -0.10 17.26
N GLY A 51 7.86 -0.46 16.11
CA GLY A 51 6.48 -0.94 15.93
C GLY A 51 5.48 0.13 15.47
N LYS A 52 5.93 1.38 15.33
CA LYS A 52 5.09 2.50 14.88
C LYS A 52 5.30 2.81 13.41
N ILE A 53 4.24 3.23 12.74
CA ILE A 53 4.25 3.59 11.32
C ILE A 53 3.83 5.03 11.21
N THR A 54 4.63 5.80 10.49
CA THR A 54 4.37 7.22 10.26
C THR A 54 4.03 7.45 8.81
N CYS A 55 2.81 7.94 8.55
CA CYS A 55 2.40 8.31 7.21
C CYS A 55 3.21 9.54 6.73
N PRO A 56 3.97 9.45 5.61
CA PRO A 56 4.73 10.60 5.09
C PRO A 56 3.86 11.70 4.49
N ARG A 57 2.57 11.44 4.22
CA ARG A 57 1.66 12.43 3.63
C ARG A 57 0.93 13.26 4.68
N THR A 58 0.50 12.63 5.76
CA THR A 58 -0.30 13.28 6.81
C THR A 58 0.46 13.46 8.12
N GLY A 59 1.63 12.82 8.28
CA GLY A 59 2.36 12.77 9.55
C GLY A 59 1.69 11.90 10.62
N LEU A 60 0.61 11.17 10.28
CA LEU A 60 -0.11 10.34 11.25
C LEU A 60 0.75 9.15 11.68
N VAL A 61 0.91 8.98 12.99
CA VAL A 61 1.60 7.82 13.58
C VAL A 61 0.57 6.80 14.04
N CYS A 62 0.64 5.59 13.51
CA CYS A 62 -0.27 4.48 13.80
C CYS A 62 0.54 3.26 14.25
N ASN A 63 -0.09 2.32 14.94
CA ASN A 63 0.55 1.03 15.23
C ASN A 63 0.38 0.07 14.05
N TYR A 64 1.31 -0.88 13.91
CA TYR A 64 1.18 -1.94 12.91
C TYR A 64 -0.11 -2.77 13.07
N SER A 65 -0.63 -2.90 14.29
CA SER A 65 -1.88 -3.62 14.57
C SER A 65 -3.15 -2.95 14.04
N ASP A 66 -3.14 -1.63 13.80
CA ASP A 66 -4.29 -0.88 13.29
C ASP A 66 -4.42 -0.92 11.75
N LEU A 67 -3.46 -1.55 11.08
CA LEU A 67 -3.45 -1.63 9.62
C LEU A 67 -4.46 -2.67 9.12
N VAL A 68 -5.14 -2.32 8.03
CA VAL A 68 -6.10 -3.21 7.37
C VAL A 68 -5.58 -3.64 6.01
N LYS A 69 -5.60 -4.92 5.69
CA LYS A 69 -5.24 -5.41 4.35
C LYS A 69 -6.32 -5.02 3.34
N ALA A 70 -5.94 -4.31 2.28
CA ALA A 70 -6.81 -4.04 1.16
C ALA A 70 -6.68 -5.15 0.11
N TYR A 71 -7.82 -5.66 -0.33
CA TYR A 71 -7.91 -6.58 -1.45
C TYR A 71 -8.37 -5.79 -2.67
N ILE A 72 -7.56 -5.77 -3.72
CA ILE A 72 -7.89 -5.17 -5.00
C ILE A 72 -8.28 -6.35 -5.91
N SER A 73 -9.55 -6.37 -6.37
CA SER A 73 -10.09 -7.43 -7.23
C SER A 73 -10.00 -7.10 -8.71
#